data_AF-A0A0L6WI94-F1
#
_entry.id   AF-A0A0L6WI94-F1
#
_cell.length_a   1.000
_cell.length_b   1.000
_cell.length_c   1.000
_cell.angle_alpha   90.00
_cell.angle_beta   90.00
_cell.angle_gamma   90.00
#
_symmetry.space_group_name_H-M   'P 1'
#
loop_
_entity.id
_entity.type
_entity.pdbx_description
1 polymer ?
#
loop_
_entity_poly.entity_id
_entity_poly.type
_entity_poly.pdbx_seq_one_letter_code
_entity_poly.pdbx_strand_id
1 'polypeptide(L)'
;MAHKALRAITRKEQGSANFEIKIAWITAHLGAEGNELVDKAAKEVVERMSDSFDLLPLYLAKCRSSLPARLSALKQVHNTKLRWMWRKKWKASPRYVQYAKTFKDSCFHKESRGVTRGVIRNQLSLLIQLHTGHAPLNRHLHHIGKFKTEICNSCKDRIKSMEHYLLECRAYKDDRHKMVSGLEGDDKACMRTLFSKHNGIKALLQCVEDTKRLQKTFSDVSPHNLIKMDDELENAGTGKCDYNWPQDGNEEQVG
;
A
#
# COMPACT_ATOMS: atom_id res chain seq x y z
N MET A 1 4.24 -34.78 -0.80
CA MET A 1 4.63 -34.99 -2.22
C MET A 1 6.13 -35.15 -2.47
N ALA A 2 7.02 -34.28 -1.95
CA ALA A 2 8.48 -34.39 -2.16
C ALA A 2 9.07 -35.77 -1.79
N HIS A 3 8.59 -36.40 -0.71
CA HIS A 3 9.05 -37.73 -0.29
C HIS A 3 8.61 -38.86 -1.26
N LYS A 4 7.45 -38.71 -1.94
CA LYS A 4 7.01 -39.63 -3.01
C LYS A 4 7.83 -39.42 -4.28
N ALA A 5 8.13 -38.16 -4.62
CA ALA A 5 8.96 -37.82 -5.77
C ALA A 5 10.40 -38.33 -5.58
N LEU A 6 11.00 -38.11 -4.41
CA LEU A 6 12.32 -38.66 -4.07
C LEU A 6 12.31 -40.20 -4.13
N ARG A 7 11.33 -40.86 -3.51
CA ARG A 7 11.19 -42.33 -3.59
C ARG A 7 10.89 -42.86 -5.00
N ALA A 8 10.30 -42.05 -5.87
CA ALA A 8 10.06 -42.40 -7.27
C ALA A 8 11.34 -42.25 -8.09
N ILE A 9 12.12 -41.19 -7.86
CA ILE A 9 13.44 -40.97 -8.47
C ILE A 9 14.41 -42.09 -8.03
N THR A 10 14.49 -42.40 -6.73
CA THR A 10 15.33 -43.50 -6.22
C THR A 10 14.93 -44.86 -6.78
N ARG A 11 13.63 -45.08 -7.06
CA ARG A 11 13.14 -46.30 -7.70
C ARG A 11 13.42 -46.34 -9.21
N LYS A 12 13.32 -45.21 -9.90
CA LYS A 12 13.57 -45.08 -11.34
C LYS A 12 15.07 -45.26 -11.67
N GLU A 13 15.95 -44.82 -10.78
CA GLU A 13 17.41 -44.92 -10.91
C GLU A 13 18.00 -46.24 -10.34
N GLN A 14 17.15 -47.22 -9.98
CA GLN A 14 17.54 -48.56 -9.48
C GLN A 14 18.62 -48.56 -8.37
N GLY A 15 18.66 -47.52 -7.52
CA GLY A 15 19.67 -47.44 -6.45
C GLY A 15 21.07 -47.03 -6.90
N SER A 16 21.23 -46.43 -8.09
CA SER A 16 22.49 -45.81 -8.50
C SER A 16 22.89 -44.72 -7.49
N ALA A 17 24.06 -44.88 -6.86
CA ALA A 17 24.54 -43.99 -5.80
C ALA A 17 24.91 -42.58 -6.29
N ASN A 18 25.08 -42.41 -7.61
CA ASN A 18 25.47 -41.15 -8.23
C ASN A 18 24.37 -40.66 -9.16
N PHE A 19 23.56 -39.72 -8.67
CA PHE A 19 22.67 -38.92 -9.50
C PHE A 19 23.08 -37.44 -9.40
N GLU A 20 23.04 -36.72 -10.52
CA GLU A 20 23.35 -35.29 -10.56
C GLU A 20 22.05 -34.49 -10.44
N ILE A 21 21.88 -33.73 -9.35
CA ILE A 21 20.77 -32.77 -9.22
C ILE A 21 21.27 -31.39 -9.64
N LYS A 22 20.64 -30.81 -10.66
CA LYS A 22 20.82 -29.41 -11.02
C LYS A 22 19.67 -28.59 -10.44
N ILE A 23 20.02 -27.62 -9.59
CA ILE A 23 19.06 -26.68 -8.98
C ILE A 23 19.20 -25.35 -9.71
N ALA A 24 18.12 -24.85 -10.27
CA ALA A 24 18.06 -23.53 -10.89
C ALA A 24 16.93 -22.71 -10.27
N TRP A 25 17.17 -21.41 -10.09
CA TRP A 25 16.14 -20.47 -9.66
C TRP A 25 15.33 -19.98 -10.85
N ILE A 26 14.01 -20.03 -10.73
CA ILE A 26 13.06 -19.48 -11.69
C ILE A 26 12.24 -18.42 -10.96
N THR A 27 11.97 -17.31 -11.65
CA THR A 27 11.13 -16.24 -11.13
C THR A 27 9.68 -16.69 -11.01
N ALA A 28 9.07 -16.42 -9.87
CA ALA A 28 7.65 -16.71 -9.66
C ALA A 28 6.77 -15.73 -10.47
N HIS A 29 5.64 -16.22 -10.98
CA HIS A 29 4.57 -15.41 -11.62
C HIS A 29 4.92 -14.68 -12.93
N LEU A 30 5.88 -15.20 -13.71
CA LEU A 30 6.24 -14.67 -15.03
C LEU A 30 5.85 -15.60 -16.20
N GLY A 31 4.74 -16.36 -16.08
CA GLY A 31 4.22 -17.16 -17.20
C GLY A 31 5.02 -18.43 -17.50
N ALA A 32 5.96 -18.82 -16.65
CA ALA A 32 6.70 -20.07 -16.81
C ALA A 32 5.76 -21.25 -16.48
N GLU A 33 5.14 -21.81 -17.52
CA GLU A 33 4.08 -22.82 -17.46
C GLU A 33 4.40 -23.95 -16.46
N GLY A 34 5.63 -24.48 -16.48
CA GLY A 34 6.05 -25.53 -15.54
C GLY A 34 6.05 -25.10 -14.06
N ASN A 35 6.46 -23.87 -13.76
CA ASN A 35 6.43 -23.33 -12.39
C ASN A 35 4.99 -23.04 -11.94
N GLU A 36 4.15 -22.53 -12.85
CA GLU A 36 2.74 -22.25 -12.57
C GLU A 36 1.93 -23.53 -12.32
N LEU A 37 2.19 -24.59 -13.09
CA LEU A 37 1.59 -25.91 -12.87
C LEU A 37 2.00 -26.50 -11.52
N VAL A 38 3.27 -26.35 -11.12
CA VAL A 38 3.76 -26.80 -9.81
C VAL A 38 3.14 -25.99 -8.67
N ASP A 39 3.04 -24.66 -8.81
CA ASP A 39 2.41 -23.79 -7.81
C ASP A 39 0.90 -24.09 -7.67
N LYS A 40 0.21 -24.32 -8.79
CA LYS A 40 -1.18 -24.77 -8.81
C LYS A 40 -1.36 -26.11 -8.09
N ALA A 41 -0.52 -27.10 -8.40
CA ALA A 41 -0.56 -28.40 -7.73
C ALA A 41 -0.25 -28.27 -6.22
N ALA A 42 0.66 -27.37 -5.83
CA ALA A 42 0.95 -27.11 -4.43
C ALA A 42 -0.25 -26.47 -3.70
N LYS A 43 -0.95 -25.52 -4.35
CA LYS A 43 -2.18 -24.90 -3.83
C LYS A 43 -3.31 -25.92 -3.67
N GLU A 44 -3.53 -26.77 -4.67
CA GLU A 44 -4.54 -27.83 -4.62
C GLU A 44 -4.32 -28.79 -3.43
N VAL A 45 -3.07 -29.08 -3.07
CA VAL A 45 -2.75 -29.91 -1.89
C VAL A 45 -2.97 -29.18 -0.56
N VAL A 46 -2.87 -27.85 -0.54
CA VAL A 46 -3.19 -27.06 0.66
C VAL A 46 -4.71 -26.98 0.86
N GLU A 47 -5.48 -26.93 -0.22
CA GLU A 47 -6.95 -26.87 -0.21
C GLU A 47 -7.61 -28.21 0.09
N ARG A 48 -6.99 -29.33 -0.32
CA ARG A 48 -7.46 -30.67 0.04
C ARG A 48 -7.19 -30.94 1.52
N MET A 49 -8.22 -31.38 2.26
CA MET A 49 -8.09 -31.79 3.65
C MET A 49 -7.02 -32.88 3.77
N SER A 50 -6.12 -32.69 4.74
CA SER A 50 -4.90 -33.47 5.00
C SER A 50 -5.00 -34.96 4.63
N ASP A 51 -4.01 -35.44 3.87
CA ASP A 51 -3.73 -36.86 3.68
C ASP A 51 -3.70 -37.63 5.02
N SER A 52 -3.99 -38.94 4.97
CA SER A 52 -3.88 -39.87 6.11
C SER A 52 -2.52 -39.73 6.80
N PHE A 53 -2.52 -39.85 8.14
CA PHE A 53 -1.33 -39.79 8.99
C PHE A 53 -0.20 -40.75 8.54
N ASP A 54 -0.55 -41.81 7.82
CA ASP A 54 0.37 -42.83 7.29
C ASP A 54 1.32 -42.29 6.21
N LEU A 55 1.02 -41.12 5.61
CA LEU A 55 1.84 -40.48 4.57
C LEU A 55 2.77 -39.40 5.12
N LEU A 56 2.70 -39.10 6.41
CA LEU A 56 3.59 -38.13 7.05
C LEU A 56 4.98 -38.74 7.29
N PRO A 57 6.07 -37.95 7.10
CA PRO A 57 7.38 -38.34 7.61
C PRO A 57 7.33 -38.76 9.08
N LEU A 58 8.10 -39.77 9.47
CA LEU A 58 8.05 -40.38 10.82
C LEU A 58 8.18 -39.38 11.96
N TYR A 59 8.90 -38.26 11.75
CA TYR A 59 9.04 -37.20 12.75
C TYR A 59 7.76 -36.36 12.94
N LEU A 60 6.88 -36.28 11.95
CA LEU A 60 5.55 -35.65 12.04
C LEU A 60 4.48 -36.65 12.48
N ALA A 61 4.61 -37.93 12.10
CA ALA A 61 3.68 -39.01 12.47
C ALA A 61 3.72 -39.37 13.98
N LYS A 62 4.81 -39.04 14.69
CA LYS A 62 4.91 -39.20 16.15
C LYS A 62 3.97 -38.28 16.95
N CYS A 63 3.49 -37.17 16.37
CA CYS A 63 2.47 -36.32 16.97
C CYS A 63 1.06 -36.93 16.74
N ARG A 64 0.73 -37.98 17.48
CA ARG A 64 -0.51 -38.77 17.31
C ARG A 64 -1.80 -38.07 17.78
N SER A 65 -1.74 -36.92 18.45
CA SER A 65 -2.92 -36.23 19.01
C SER A 65 -3.30 -34.94 18.25
N SER A 66 -2.32 -34.16 17.77
CA SER A 66 -2.51 -33.13 16.74
C SER A 66 -1.14 -32.64 16.27
N LEU A 67 -1.03 -32.19 15.01
CA LEU A 67 0.15 -31.42 14.59
C LEU A 67 0.19 -30.10 15.39
N PRO A 68 1.36 -29.64 15.88
CA PRO A 68 1.48 -28.33 16.49
C PRO A 68 1.02 -27.25 15.49
N ALA A 69 0.18 -26.32 15.94
CA ALA A 69 -0.25 -25.21 15.10
C ALA A 69 0.98 -24.45 14.58
N ARG A 70 1.06 -24.25 13.26
CA ARG A 70 2.18 -23.53 12.65
C ARG A 70 2.25 -22.12 13.22
N LEU A 71 3.44 -21.67 13.63
CA LEU A 71 3.64 -20.35 14.21
C LEU A 71 3.14 -19.22 13.29
N SER A 72 3.27 -19.38 11.96
CA SER A 72 2.75 -18.43 10.97
C SER A 72 1.23 -18.34 10.98
N ALA A 73 0.53 -19.48 11.08
CA ALA A 73 -0.94 -19.52 11.18
C ALA A 73 -1.42 -18.86 12.48
N LEU A 74 -0.75 -19.14 13.62
CA LEU A 74 -1.04 -18.49 14.89
C LEU A 74 -0.82 -16.97 14.81
N LYS A 75 0.28 -16.52 14.20
CA LYS A 75 0.55 -15.09 13.96
C LYS A 75 -0.53 -14.45 13.08
N GLN A 76 -1.01 -15.14 12.04
CA GLN A 76 -2.08 -14.63 11.18
C GLN A 76 -3.40 -14.47 11.93
N VAL A 77 -3.81 -15.48 12.69
CA VAL A 77 -5.02 -15.42 13.54
C VAL A 77 -4.89 -14.28 14.56
N HIS A 78 -3.76 -14.20 15.25
CA HIS A 78 -3.49 -13.16 16.23
C HIS A 78 -3.52 -11.75 15.61
N ASN A 79 -2.83 -11.54 14.49
CA ASN A 79 -2.82 -10.26 13.78
C ASN A 79 -4.21 -9.89 13.26
N THR A 80 -5.01 -10.86 12.84
CA THR A 80 -6.41 -10.61 12.41
C THR A 80 -7.27 -10.14 13.58
N LYS A 81 -7.14 -10.80 14.75
CA LYS A 81 -7.79 -10.35 15.99
C LYS A 81 -7.33 -8.95 16.41
N LEU A 82 -6.03 -8.66 16.38
CA LEU A 82 -5.48 -7.33 16.67
C LEU A 82 -6.03 -6.27 15.72
N ARG A 83 -6.06 -6.54 14.41
CA ARG A 83 -6.61 -5.63 13.40
C ARG A 83 -8.09 -5.33 13.67
N TRP A 84 -8.88 -6.35 13.97
CA TRP A 84 -10.29 -6.16 14.30
C TRP A 84 -10.47 -5.29 15.55
N MET A 85 -9.74 -5.60 16.64
CA MET A 85 -9.80 -4.81 17.88
C MET A 85 -9.36 -3.36 17.64
N TRP A 86 -8.29 -3.16 16.87
CA TRP A 86 -7.80 -1.84 16.50
C TRP A 86 -8.84 -1.08 15.69
N ARG A 87 -9.43 -1.68 14.64
CA ARG A 87 -10.49 -1.05 13.83
C ARG A 87 -11.68 -0.64 14.68
N LYS A 88 -12.12 -1.52 15.60
CA LYS A 88 -13.22 -1.23 16.53
C LYS A 88 -12.90 -0.04 17.42
N LYS A 89 -11.71 -0.03 18.07
CA LYS A 89 -11.26 1.08 18.91
C LYS A 89 -11.08 2.38 18.13
N TRP A 90 -10.53 2.29 16.92
CA TRP A 90 -10.33 3.45 16.04
C TRP A 90 -11.67 4.06 15.65
N LYS A 91 -12.61 3.28 15.12
CA LYS A 91 -13.95 3.75 14.74
C LYS A 91 -14.73 4.39 15.89
N ALA A 92 -14.52 3.91 17.12
CA ALA A 92 -15.13 4.48 18.32
C ALA A 92 -14.48 5.80 18.80
N SER A 93 -13.32 6.18 18.27
CA SER A 93 -12.63 7.40 18.68
C SER A 93 -13.30 8.66 18.10
N PRO A 94 -13.41 9.77 18.86
CA PRO A 94 -13.81 11.07 18.33
C PRO A 94 -12.94 11.53 17.16
N ARG A 95 -11.65 11.14 17.15
CA ARG A 95 -10.70 11.45 16.07
C ARG A 95 -11.10 10.77 14.75
N TYR A 96 -11.71 9.58 14.82
CA TYR A 96 -12.18 8.90 13.61
C TYR A 96 -13.33 9.64 12.95
N VAL A 97 -14.21 10.31 13.69
CA VAL A 97 -15.30 11.09 13.08
C VAL A 97 -14.73 12.23 12.23
N GLN A 98 -13.75 12.97 12.77
CA GLN A 98 -13.10 14.04 12.01
C GLN A 98 -12.27 13.49 10.85
N TYR A 99 -11.50 12.42 11.10
CA TYR A 99 -10.71 11.76 10.07
C TYR A 99 -11.60 11.21 8.96
N ALA A 100 -12.70 10.55 9.28
CA ALA A 100 -13.65 10.00 8.32
C ALA A 100 -14.38 11.09 7.55
N LYS A 101 -14.61 12.29 8.09
CA LYS A 101 -15.20 13.39 7.31
C LYS A 101 -14.27 13.86 6.17
N THR A 102 -12.98 13.97 6.45
CA THR A 102 -11.99 14.50 5.50
C THR A 102 -11.30 13.40 4.67
N PHE A 103 -11.24 12.18 5.19
CA PHE A 103 -10.41 11.07 4.70
C PHE A 103 -11.16 9.72 4.68
N LYS A 104 -12.51 9.69 4.74
CA LYS A 104 -13.31 8.44 4.69
C LYS A 104 -12.83 7.47 3.61
N ASP A 105 -12.47 8.07 2.48
CA ASP A 105 -12.10 7.40 1.26
C ASP A 105 -10.59 7.48 0.96
N SER A 106 -9.82 8.15 1.82
CA SER A 106 -8.38 8.31 1.65
C SER A 106 -7.66 7.24 2.48
N CYS A 107 -7.45 6.09 1.85
CA CYS A 107 -6.64 5.02 2.42
C CYS A 107 -5.15 5.35 2.24
N PHE A 108 -4.57 6.12 3.16
CA PHE A 108 -3.12 6.13 3.38
C PHE A 108 -2.70 4.85 4.15
N HIS A 109 -3.11 3.67 3.67
CA HIS A 109 -2.84 2.38 4.31
C HIS A 109 -2.77 1.27 3.25
N LYS A 110 -1.90 0.27 3.48
CA LYS A 110 -1.58 -0.95 2.68
C LYS A 110 -1.57 -0.81 1.14
N GLU A 111 -2.67 -0.40 0.52
CA GLU A 111 -2.81 0.07 -0.86
C GLU A 111 -1.89 1.26 -1.18
N SER A 112 -1.59 2.12 -0.20
CA SER A 112 -0.72 3.29 -0.39
C SER A 112 0.73 2.94 -0.77
N ARG A 113 1.20 1.70 -0.57
CA ARG A 113 2.59 1.31 -0.90
C ARG A 113 2.91 1.44 -2.38
N GLY A 114 1.96 1.16 -3.27
CA GLY A 114 2.12 1.38 -4.71
C GLY A 114 2.06 2.87 -5.05
N VAL A 115 1.07 3.56 -4.48
CA VAL A 115 0.80 4.99 -4.73
C VAL A 115 1.96 5.89 -4.31
N THR A 116 2.64 5.58 -3.20
CA THR A 116 3.80 6.34 -2.71
C THR A 116 5.13 5.77 -3.15
N ARG A 117 5.16 4.88 -4.17
CA ARG A 117 6.42 4.35 -4.70
C ARG A 117 7.25 5.52 -5.28
N GLY A 118 8.56 5.50 -5.07
CA GLY A 118 9.46 6.56 -5.53
C GLY A 118 9.46 7.83 -4.68
N VAL A 119 8.47 8.04 -3.79
CA VAL A 119 8.39 9.22 -2.92
C VAL A 119 9.54 9.23 -1.93
N ILE A 120 10.25 10.37 -1.83
CA ILE A 120 11.37 10.54 -0.91
C ILE A 120 10.90 10.97 0.50
N ARG A 121 11.81 10.93 1.49
CA ARG A 121 11.47 11.10 2.91
C ARG A 121 10.75 12.40 3.24
N ASN A 122 11.20 13.54 2.71
CA ASN A 122 10.59 14.84 2.99
C ASN A 122 9.20 14.96 2.35
N GLN A 123 9.04 14.49 1.11
CA GLN A 123 7.74 14.40 0.42
C GLN A 123 6.76 13.51 1.21
N LEU A 124 7.19 12.33 1.67
CA LEU A 124 6.34 11.45 2.45
C LEU A 124 5.93 12.09 3.79
N SER A 125 6.86 12.77 4.46
CA SER A 125 6.57 13.53 5.68
C SER A 125 5.53 14.62 5.42
N LEU A 126 5.67 15.37 4.32
CA LEU A 126 4.72 16.39 3.89
C LEU A 126 3.33 15.78 3.64
N LEU A 127 3.26 14.70 2.86
CA LEU A 127 2.01 14.02 2.54
C LEU A 127 1.30 13.54 3.81
N ILE A 128 2.01 12.88 4.73
CA ILE A 128 1.44 12.42 6.00
C ILE A 128 0.95 13.62 6.84
N GLN A 129 1.72 14.70 6.92
CA GLN A 129 1.34 15.86 7.70
C GLN A 129 0.16 16.62 7.10
N LEU A 130 0.10 16.76 5.77
CA LEU A 130 -1.08 17.30 5.08
C LEU A 130 -2.27 16.39 5.37
N HIS A 131 -2.15 15.09 5.11
CA HIS A 131 -3.19 14.08 5.29
C HIS A 131 -3.68 13.93 6.72
N THR A 132 -2.88 14.25 7.73
CA THR A 132 -3.32 14.17 9.12
C THR A 132 -3.74 15.54 9.68
N GLY A 133 -3.63 16.61 8.89
CA GLY A 133 -3.91 17.98 9.33
C GLY A 133 -2.84 18.58 10.26
N HIS A 134 -1.64 18.01 10.30
CA HIS A 134 -0.51 18.45 11.12
C HIS A 134 0.53 19.28 10.35
N ALA A 135 0.32 19.51 9.06
CA ALA A 135 1.19 20.40 8.30
C ALA A 135 1.19 21.82 8.91
N PRO A 136 2.29 22.60 8.80
CA PRO A 136 2.44 23.93 9.41
C PRO A 136 1.64 25.01 8.66
N LEU A 137 0.33 24.80 8.58
CA LEU A 137 -0.71 25.72 8.15
C LEU A 137 -1.30 26.43 9.37
N ASN A 138 -1.93 27.59 9.15
CA ASN A 138 -2.30 28.49 10.26
C ASN A 138 -3.26 27.82 11.26
N ARG A 139 -4.19 26.96 10.80
CA ARG A 139 -5.08 26.19 11.68
C ARG A 139 -4.29 25.32 12.67
N HIS A 140 -3.34 24.54 12.18
CA HIS A 140 -2.52 23.67 13.04
C HIS A 140 -1.60 24.50 13.94
N LEU A 141 -0.92 25.51 13.37
CA LEU A 141 0.03 26.33 14.11
C LEU A 141 -0.64 27.13 15.23
N HIS A 142 -1.86 27.63 15.03
CA HIS A 142 -2.64 28.30 16.08
C HIS A 142 -3.04 27.32 17.19
N HIS A 143 -3.52 26.13 16.82
CA HIS A 143 -3.89 25.09 17.78
C HIS A 143 -2.73 24.67 18.69
N ILE A 144 -1.48 24.69 18.20
CA ILE A 144 -0.28 24.42 19.01
C ILE A 144 0.37 25.68 19.63
N GLY A 145 -0.29 26.84 19.55
CA GLY A 145 0.18 28.10 20.13
C GLY A 145 1.40 28.73 19.43
N LYS A 146 1.71 28.33 18.20
CA LYS A 146 2.85 28.84 17.41
C LYS A 146 2.47 29.95 16.42
N PHE A 147 1.19 30.28 16.32
CA PHE A 147 0.72 31.35 15.43
C PHE A 147 -0.52 32.04 16.02
N LYS A 148 -0.68 33.34 15.77
CA LYS A 148 -1.69 34.18 16.47
C LYS A 148 -3.12 34.05 15.92
N THR A 149 -3.29 33.53 14.70
CA THR A 149 -4.60 33.50 14.03
C THR A 149 -4.73 32.30 13.10
N GLU A 150 -5.91 31.69 13.03
CA GLU A 150 -6.18 30.60 12.08
C GLU A 150 -6.44 31.09 10.65
N ILE A 151 -6.69 32.39 10.48
CA ILE A 151 -7.07 32.99 9.20
C ILE A 151 -5.92 32.89 8.21
N CYS A 152 -6.23 32.55 6.96
CA CYS A 152 -5.27 32.47 5.88
C CYS A 152 -4.76 33.86 5.51
N ASN A 153 -3.48 34.14 5.74
CA ASN A 153 -2.88 35.42 5.38
C ASN A 153 -2.88 35.69 3.86
N SER A 154 -2.98 34.64 3.04
CA SER A 154 -2.91 34.73 1.58
C SER A 154 -4.24 35.24 1.00
N CYS A 155 -5.37 34.64 1.41
CA CYS A 155 -6.69 35.06 0.94
C CYS A 155 -7.43 36.00 1.90
N LYS A 156 -7.02 36.05 3.17
CA LYS A 156 -7.59 36.86 4.27
C LYS A 156 -9.06 36.60 4.59
N ASP A 157 -9.58 35.43 4.23
CA ASP A 157 -11.03 35.16 4.25
C ASP A 157 -11.42 33.96 5.11
N ARG A 158 -10.69 32.84 5.02
CA ARG A 158 -11.04 31.59 5.70
C ARG A 158 -9.91 31.07 6.57
N ILE A 159 -10.25 30.15 7.47
CA ILE A 159 -9.28 29.36 8.23
C ILE A 159 -8.36 28.61 7.26
N LYS A 160 -7.04 28.74 7.41
CA LYS A 160 -6.06 28.01 6.60
C LYS A 160 -5.95 26.56 7.08
N SER A 161 -6.98 25.77 6.81
CA SER A 161 -6.94 24.31 6.88
C SER A 161 -6.23 23.74 5.65
N MET A 162 -5.97 22.44 5.68
CA MET A 162 -5.42 21.73 4.52
C MET A 162 -6.43 21.69 3.35
N GLU A 163 -7.72 21.47 3.62
CA GLU A 163 -8.80 21.56 2.62
C GLU A 163 -8.83 22.96 1.96
N HIS A 164 -8.79 24.02 2.78
CA HIS A 164 -8.75 25.38 2.27
C HIS A 164 -7.51 25.61 1.40
N TYR A 165 -6.34 25.21 1.87
CA TYR A 165 -5.08 25.39 1.15
C TYR A 165 -5.07 24.66 -0.20
N LEU A 166 -5.44 23.37 -0.22
CA LEU A 166 -5.34 22.52 -1.40
C LEU A 166 -6.53 22.64 -2.37
N LEU A 167 -7.72 23.04 -1.91
CA LEU A 167 -8.93 22.98 -2.74
C LEU A 167 -9.65 24.33 -2.91
N GLU A 168 -9.55 25.28 -1.96
CA GLU A 168 -10.45 26.45 -1.93
C GLU A 168 -9.77 27.81 -2.04
N CYS A 169 -8.50 27.94 -1.62
CA CYS A 169 -7.87 29.23 -1.35
C CYS A 169 -7.73 30.10 -2.61
N ARG A 170 -8.54 31.15 -2.78
CA ARG A 170 -8.47 32.04 -3.97
C ARG A 170 -7.07 32.57 -4.32
N ALA A 171 -6.20 32.74 -3.33
CA ALA A 171 -4.82 33.21 -3.55
C ALA A 171 -3.91 32.19 -4.26
N TYR A 172 -4.26 30.90 -4.25
CA TYR A 172 -3.53 29.81 -4.92
C TYR A 172 -4.35 29.21 -6.07
N LYS A 173 -5.26 30.00 -6.66
CA LYS A 173 -6.19 29.50 -7.69
C LYS A 173 -5.42 28.96 -8.90
N ASP A 174 -4.40 29.68 -9.36
CA ASP A 174 -3.65 29.31 -10.55
C ASP A 174 -2.82 28.03 -10.32
N ASP A 175 -2.17 27.92 -9.15
CA ASP A 175 -1.44 26.71 -8.75
C ASP A 175 -2.38 25.49 -8.67
N ARG A 176 -3.59 25.69 -8.13
CA ARG A 176 -4.61 24.62 -8.11
C ARG A 176 -5.13 24.28 -9.50
N HIS A 177 -5.31 25.25 -10.39
CA HIS A 177 -5.70 24.95 -11.76
C HIS A 177 -4.65 24.07 -12.44
N LYS A 178 -3.36 24.37 -12.28
CA LYS A 178 -2.27 23.49 -12.76
C LYS A 178 -2.34 22.09 -12.14
N MET A 179 -2.58 22.03 -10.83
CA MET A 179 -2.76 20.75 -10.11
C MET A 179 -3.91 19.94 -10.70
N VAL A 180 -5.07 20.55 -10.95
CA VAL A 180 -6.25 19.88 -11.52
C VAL A 180 -5.95 19.43 -12.95
N SER A 181 -5.31 20.25 -13.77
CA SER A 181 -4.91 19.88 -15.14
C SER A 181 -3.89 18.74 -15.19
N GLY A 182 -3.14 18.51 -14.10
CA GLY A 182 -2.22 17.38 -13.96
C GLY A 182 -2.88 16.08 -13.51
N LEU A 183 -4.17 16.08 -13.19
CA LEU A 183 -4.94 14.87 -12.94
C LEU A 183 -5.39 14.28 -14.30
N GLU A 184 -5.32 12.96 -14.45
CA GLU A 184 -5.76 12.28 -15.67
C GLU A 184 -7.29 12.03 -15.65
N GLY A 185 -7.96 12.27 -16.78
CA GLY A 185 -9.39 11.98 -16.99
C GLY A 185 -10.35 12.95 -16.29
N ASP A 186 -11.58 12.51 -16.03
CA ASP A 186 -12.65 13.30 -15.37
C ASP A 186 -12.51 13.35 -13.83
N ASP A 187 -11.29 13.12 -13.33
CA ASP A 187 -11.02 13.07 -11.90
C ASP A 187 -11.24 14.43 -11.24
N LYS A 188 -12.19 14.49 -10.30
CA LYS A 188 -12.38 15.68 -9.47
C LYS A 188 -11.21 15.84 -8.50
N ALA A 189 -10.69 17.07 -8.40
CA ALA A 189 -9.74 17.45 -7.38
C ALA A 189 -10.39 17.37 -5.99
N CYS A 190 -10.12 16.28 -5.29
CA CYS A 190 -10.56 16.07 -3.93
C CYS A 190 -9.50 15.30 -3.13
N MET A 191 -9.68 15.28 -1.82
CA MET A 191 -8.77 14.61 -0.89
C MET A 191 -8.52 13.14 -1.22
N ARG A 192 -9.55 12.43 -1.70
CA ARG A 192 -9.41 11.03 -2.14
C ARG A 192 -8.43 10.93 -3.30
N THR A 193 -8.67 11.65 -4.38
CA THR A 193 -7.86 11.62 -5.61
C THR A 193 -6.42 12.02 -5.34
N LEU A 194 -6.20 13.12 -4.61
CA LEU A 194 -4.86 13.68 -4.36
C LEU A 194 -3.97 12.76 -3.52
N PHE A 195 -4.54 11.99 -2.59
CA PHE A 195 -3.76 11.14 -1.67
C PHE A 195 -3.79 9.65 -2.00
N SER A 196 -4.65 9.21 -2.93
CA SER A 196 -4.85 7.78 -3.24
C SER A 196 -4.42 7.39 -4.65
N LYS A 197 -4.09 8.35 -5.53
CA LYS A 197 -3.59 8.08 -6.90
C LYS A 197 -2.17 8.59 -7.08
N HIS A 198 -1.34 7.86 -7.84
CA HIS A 198 0.05 8.25 -8.11
C HIS A 198 0.14 9.64 -8.78
N ASN A 199 -0.68 9.86 -9.81
CA ASN A 199 -0.80 11.17 -10.47
C ASN A 199 -1.34 12.25 -9.53
N GLY A 200 -2.24 11.90 -8.61
CA GLY A 200 -2.72 12.80 -7.57
C GLY A 200 -1.60 13.28 -6.64
N ILE A 201 -0.72 12.37 -6.23
CA ILE A 201 0.46 12.71 -5.41
C ILE A 201 1.42 13.60 -6.18
N LYS A 202 1.74 13.27 -7.45
CA LYS A 202 2.59 14.12 -8.31
C LYS A 202 2.03 15.54 -8.43
N ALA A 203 0.75 15.67 -8.76
CA ALA A 203 0.07 16.96 -8.91
C ALA A 203 0.07 17.75 -7.59
N LEU A 204 -0.20 17.09 -6.46
CA LEU A 204 -0.16 17.71 -5.14
C LEU A 204 1.24 18.22 -4.78
N LEU A 205 2.28 17.41 -4.99
CA LEU A 205 3.66 17.80 -4.72
C LEU A 205 4.07 19.00 -5.58
N GLN A 206 3.72 19.00 -6.86
CA GLN A 206 3.94 20.15 -7.75
C GLN A 206 3.21 21.39 -7.24
N CYS A 207 1.94 21.27 -6.82
CA CYS A 207 1.19 22.40 -6.27
C CYS A 207 1.84 22.97 -5.02
N VAL A 208 2.33 22.12 -4.11
CA VAL A 208 3.02 22.59 -2.89
C VAL A 208 4.31 23.31 -3.24
N GLU A 209 5.07 22.78 -4.21
CA GLU A 209 6.30 23.39 -4.69
C GLU A 209 6.02 24.76 -5.36
N ASP A 210 5.01 24.86 -6.23
CA ASP A 210 4.62 26.10 -6.91
C ASP A 210 4.21 27.19 -5.92
N THR A 211 3.43 26.83 -4.90
CA THR A 211 2.96 27.81 -3.90
C THR A 211 4.07 28.29 -2.95
N LYS A 212 5.20 27.56 -2.87
CA LYS A 212 6.34 27.75 -1.93
C LYS A 212 5.95 27.88 -0.45
N ARG A 213 4.69 27.65 -0.08
CA ARG A 213 4.16 27.96 1.27
C ARG A 213 4.80 27.10 2.35
N LEU A 214 5.21 25.88 2.01
CA LEU A 214 5.75 24.89 2.94
C LEU A 214 7.26 24.65 2.73
N GLN A 215 7.90 25.39 1.82
CA GLN A 215 9.30 25.21 1.44
C GLN A 215 10.26 25.38 2.63
N LYS A 216 9.98 26.31 3.55
CA LYS A 216 10.81 26.52 4.75
C LYS A 216 10.87 25.28 5.66
N THR A 217 9.84 24.43 5.65
CA THR A 217 9.77 23.24 6.53
C THR A 217 10.22 21.97 5.83
N PHE A 218 9.90 21.81 4.54
CA PHE A 218 10.14 20.55 3.81
C PHE A 218 11.22 20.65 2.73
N SER A 219 11.83 21.83 2.56
CA SER A 219 12.77 22.12 1.47
C SER A 219 12.11 21.94 0.10
N ASP A 220 12.86 21.46 -0.90
CA ASP A 220 12.32 21.13 -2.23
C ASP A 220 11.51 19.84 -2.18
N VAL A 221 10.25 19.91 -2.61
CA VAL A 221 9.34 18.77 -2.67
C VAL A 221 8.89 18.47 -4.11
N SER A 222 9.57 19.04 -5.11
CA SER A 222 9.32 18.79 -6.53
C SER A 222 9.19 17.30 -6.86
N PRO A 223 8.23 16.88 -7.68
CA PRO A 223 7.99 15.48 -8.02
C PRO A 223 8.97 14.91 -9.06
N HIS A 224 10.14 15.54 -9.29
CA HIS A 224 11.10 15.12 -10.33
C HIS A 224 11.53 13.65 -10.22
N ASN A 225 11.68 13.15 -8.99
CA ASN A 225 11.95 11.73 -8.71
C ASN A 225 10.82 10.79 -9.19
N LEU A 226 9.56 11.22 -9.11
CA LEU A 226 8.41 10.44 -9.55
C LEU A 226 8.29 10.46 -11.07
N ILE A 227 8.52 11.62 -11.68
CA ILE A 227 8.54 11.78 -13.15
C ILE A 227 9.62 10.88 -13.75
N LYS A 228 10.85 10.98 -13.24
CA LYS A 228 11.96 10.14 -13.69
C LYS A 228 11.67 8.65 -13.55
N MET A 229 11.05 8.23 -12.44
CA MET A 229 10.66 6.84 -12.24
C MET A 229 9.61 6.37 -13.25
N ASP A 230 8.63 7.21 -13.58
CA ASP A 230 7.63 6.90 -14.61
C ASP A 230 8.27 6.79 -16.00
N ASP A 231 9.15 7.72 -16.36
CA ASP A 231 9.88 7.69 -17.64
C ASP A 231 10.73 6.41 -17.76
N GLU A 232 11.40 5.99 -16.68
CA GLU A 232 12.18 4.74 -16.65
C GLU A 232 11.30 3.50 -16.83
N LEU A 233 10.10 3.48 -16.24
CA LEU A 233 9.15 2.38 -16.38
C LEU A 233 8.54 2.31 -17.79
N GLU A 234 8.20 3.46 -18.38
CA GLU A 234 7.70 3.53 -19.76
C GLU A 234 8.77 3.04 -20.76
N ASN A 235 10.02 3.49 -20.59
CA ASN A 235 11.14 3.07 -21.45
C ASN A 235 11.50 1.59 -21.30
N ALA A 236 11.24 0.98 -20.14
CA ALA A 236 11.48 -0.45 -19.90
C ALA A 236 10.44 -1.37 -20.58
N GLY A 237 9.46 -0.81 -21.31
CA GLY A 237 8.39 -1.59 -21.96
C GLY A 237 7.39 -2.19 -20.97
N THR A 238 7.52 -1.89 -19.68
CA THR A 238 6.46 -2.12 -18.70
C THR A 238 5.44 -1.01 -18.91
N GLY A 239 4.35 -1.30 -19.65
CA GLY A 239 3.26 -0.33 -19.88
C GLY A 239 2.81 0.34 -18.57
N LYS A 240 2.24 1.55 -18.67
CA LYS A 240 1.81 2.39 -17.54
C LYS A 240 1.38 1.50 -16.38
N CYS A 241 2.19 1.48 -15.33
CA CYS A 241 1.85 0.76 -14.10
C CYS A 241 0.61 1.44 -13.57
N ASP A 242 -0.56 0.87 -13.87
CA ASP A 242 -1.81 1.37 -13.34
C ASP A 242 -1.78 1.07 -11.84
N TYR A 243 -1.20 1.99 -11.07
CA TYR A 243 -1.09 1.90 -9.60
C TYR A 243 -2.48 1.95 -8.94
N ASN A 244 -3.56 1.97 -9.74
CA ASN A 244 -4.93 1.75 -9.33
C ASN A 244 -5.11 0.29 -8.93
N TRP A 245 -4.89 0.01 -7.64
CA TRP A 245 -5.25 -1.25 -7.03
C TRP A 245 -6.79 -1.43 -7.05
N PRO A 246 -7.32 -2.64 -7.32
CA PRO A 246 -8.75 -2.89 -7.32
C PRO A 246 -9.38 -2.41 -6.02
N GLN A 247 -10.46 -1.62 -6.14
CA GLN A 247 -11.31 -1.32 -4.99
C GLN A 247 -11.91 -2.65 -4.54
N ASP A 248 -11.85 -2.93 -3.23
CA ASP A 248 -12.38 -4.15 -2.63
C ASP A 248 -13.80 -4.43 -3.13
N GLY A 249 -13.89 -5.31 -4.12
CA GLY A 249 -15.11 -6.03 -4.47
C GLY A 249 -15.21 -7.23 -3.53
N ASN A 250 -16.35 -7.33 -2.87
CA ASN A 250 -16.80 -8.47 -2.07
C ASN A 250 -16.25 -8.50 -0.63
N GLU A 251 -16.79 -7.65 0.23
CA GLU A 251 -17.22 -8.13 1.56
C GLU A 251 -18.36 -9.15 1.32
N GLU A 252 -17.98 -10.37 0.96
CA GLU A 252 -18.87 -11.52 1.00
C GLU A 252 -19.30 -11.70 2.47
N GLN A 253 -20.60 -11.61 2.68
CA GLN A 253 -21.26 -11.96 3.92
C GLN A 253 -20.91 -13.41 4.27
N VAL A 254 -20.05 -13.59 5.27
CA VAL A 254 -19.98 -14.85 5.98
C VAL A 254 -21.05 -14.79 7.06
N GLY A 255 -22.23 -15.28 6.70
CA GLY A 255 -23.22 -15.81 7.64
C GLY A 255 -22.75 -17.16 8.21
#